data_AF-A0A1H9GRS9-F1
#
_entry.id   AF-A0A1H9GRS9-F1
#
_cell.length_a   1.000
_cell.length_b   1.000
_cell.length_c   1.000
_cell.angle_alpha   90.00
_cell.angle_beta   90.00
_cell.angle_gamma   90.00
#
_symmetry.space_group_name_H-M   'P 1'
#
loop_
_entity.id
_entity.type
_entity.pdbx_description
1 polymer ?
#
loop_
_entity_poly.entity_id
_entity_poly.type
_entity_poly.pdbx_seq_one_letter_code
_entity_poly.pdbx_strand_id
1 'polypeptide(L)'
;MNGAGVCPEECRFLDISEKKNLTVYKMYFGSVGEVQSFLLNDPDINTGVFYEQKSKSASTSFAGAPLEESINYLIGGYSENYDQFLKLARQLEQVNKKNARVRKTTTSFVGQRPNVPAYIAGAPKNMYRLERTEEKKLKRIWMKVTYESSTTEEQIRNRGIIALNLISLLEMNNYMVDFRLFEVCSVDSEVFRCEIGLKRPGQRLFPRLCYFPMCGKAFVRRVLCRIKESMPFKCGWGLSYGVVLNEQYTRMLMDIKDSDIYIGSPSEMNIRGENIYEDADAFLEKIGIGDKIVLPVYTEEGSVFA
;
A
#
# COMPACT_ATOMS: atom_id res chain seq x y z
N MET A 1 -0.95 33.15 9.18
CA MET A 1 -0.06 31.98 9.25
C MET A 1 0.96 32.29 10.32
N ASN A 2 0.96 31.51 11.40
CA ASN A 2 1.78 31.78 12.59
C ASN A 2 3.17 31.12 12.49
N GLY A 3 3.45 30.41 11.40
CA GLY A 3 4.77 29.82 11.12
C GLY A 3 5.11 28.62 12.01
N ALA A 4 4.14 28.12 12.78
CA ALA A 4 4.29 27.00 13.71
C ALA A 4 3.81 25.65 13.14
N GLY A 5 3.32 25.64 11.89
CA GLY A 5 2.65 24.48 11.30
C GLY A 5 1.16 24.42 11.61
N VAL A 6 0.51 23.31 11.27
CA VAL A 6 -0.93 23.10 11.48
C VAL A 6 -1.28 23.05 12.96
N CYS A 7 -2.39 23.68 13.34
CA CYS A 7 -2.94 23.59 14.68
C CYS A 7 -3.67 22.24 14.86
N PRO A 8 -3.36 21.44 15.88
CA PRO A 8 -4.04 20.16 16.13
C PRO A 8 -5.55 20.31 16.35
N GLU A 9 -5.98 21.42 16.94
CA GLU A 9 -7.40 21.71 17.22
C GLU A 9 -8.20 21.98 15.94
N GLU A 10 -7.52 22.39 14.87
CA GLU A 10 -8.12 22.75 13.57
C GLU A 10 -7.90 21.65 12.52
N CYS A 11 -6.87 20.81 12.70
CA CYS A 11 -6.51 19.76 11.76
C CYS A 11 -7.11 18.40 12.18
N ARG A 12 -8.27 18.06 11.62
CA ARG A 12 -8.95 16.77 11.89
C ARG A 12 -8.12 15.51 11.60
N PHE A 13 -7.04 15.63 10.85
CA PHE A 13 -6.20 14.51 10.44
C PHE A 13 -5.06 14.24 11.45
N LEU A 14 -4.76 15.20 12.32
CA LEU A 14 -3.61 15.18 13.23
C LEU A 14 -4.04 14.83 14.66
N ASP A 15 -3.41 13.80 15.22
CA ASP A 15 -3.42 13.48 16.64
C ASP A 15 -1.99 13.61 17.19
N ILE A 16 -1.82 14.27 18.34
CA ILE A 16 -0.53 14.37 19.02
C ILE A 16 -0.63 13.69 20.37
N SER A 17 0.28 12.75 20.63
CA SER A 17 0.37 12.09 21.93
C SER A 17 1.78 12.17 22.50
N GLU A 18 1.89 12.58 23.76
CA GLU A 18 3.14 12.66 24.50
C GLU A 18 3.25 11.50 25.50
N LYS A 19 4.35 10.74 25.46
CA LYS A 19 4.63 9.63 26.38
C LYS A 19 6.09 9.62 26.79
N LYS A 20 6.39 9.76 28.10
CA LYS A 20 7.72 9.50 28.69
C LYS A 20 8.90 10.05 27.86
N ASN A 21 8.85 11.33 27.50
CA ASN A 21 9.85 12.04 26.68
C ASN A 21 9.84 11.72 25.18
N LEU A 22 8.74 11.19 24.65
CA LEU A 22 8.52 10.97 23.22
C LEU A 22 7.22 11.66 22.79
N THR A 23 7.29 12.54 21.80
CA THR A 23 6.13 13.15 21.17
C THR A 23 5.84 12.44 19.86
N VAL A 24 4.61 11.95 19.70
CA VAL A 24 4.18 11.22 18.49
C VAL A 24 3.13 12.03 17.77
N TYR A 25 3.45 12.43 16.54
CA TYR A 25 2.56 13.11 15.60
C TYR A 25 1.95 12.07 14.66
N LYS A 26 0.64 11.87 14.72
CA LYS A 26 -0.09 10.87 13.94
C LYS A 26 -1.02 11.54 12.95
N MET A 27 -0.75 11.34 11.67
CA MET A 27 -1.63 11.71 10.57
C MET A 27 -2.37 10.47 10.08
N TYR A 28 -3.69 10.57 9.94
CA TYR A 28 -4.51 9.51 9.35
C TYR A 28 -5.37 10.04 8.21
N PHE A 29 -5.23 9.43 7.05
CA PHE A 29 -6.03 9.69 5.86
C PHE A 29 -6.75 8.41 5.43
N GLY A 30 -8.08 8.46 5.35
CA GLY A 30 -8.89 7.34 4.91
C GLY A 30 -8.76 7.02 3.42
N SER A 31 -8.18 7.93 2.64
CA SER A 31 -7.90 7.77 1.20
C SER A 31 -6.83 8.75 0.71
N VAL A 32 -6.25 8.49 -0.47
CA VAL A 32 -5.39 9.45 -1.18
C VAL A 32 -6.10 10.75 -1.57
N GLY A 33 -7.43 10.72 -1.71
CA GLY A 33 -8.20 11.93 -1.97
C GLY A 33 -8.26 12.87 -0.77
N GLU A 34 -8.23 12.34 0.46
CA GLU A 34 -8.11 13.16 1.67
C GLU A 34 -6.73 13.79 1.79
N VAL A 35 -5.67 13.07 1.38
CA VAL A 35 -4.31 13.63 1.28
C VAL A 35 -4.28 14.80 0.30
N GLN A 36 -4.86 14.63 -0.88
CA GLN A 36 -4.95 15.70 -1.87
C GLN A 36 -5.72 16.90 -1.32
N SER A 37 -6.88 16.66 -0.71
CA SER A 37 -7.72 17.72 -0.13
C SER A 37 -6.98 18.50 0.95
N PHE A 38 -6.23 17.80 1.82
CA PHE A 38 -5.40 18.44 2.84
C PHE A 38 -4.35 19.37 2.22
N LEU A 39 -3.65 18.91 1.18
CA LEU A 39 -2.60 19.68 0.53
C LEU A 39 -3.12 20.85 -0.31
N LEU A 40 -4.28 20.71 -0.95
CA LEU A 40 -4.93 21.78 -1.71
C LEU A 40 -5.47 22.91 -0.82
N ASN A 41 -5.75 22.62 0.45
CA ASN A 41 -6.10 23.64 1.44
C ASN A 41 -4.88 24.45 1.94
N ASP A 42 -3.69 24.20 1.37
CA ASP A 42 -2.42 24.86 1.66
C ASP A 42 -2.13 24.96 3.17
N PRO A 43 -1.83 23.83 3.83
CA PRO A 43 -1.63 23.80 5.28
C PRO A 43 -0.45 24.69 5.68
N ASP A 44 -0.59 25.38 6.82
CA ASP A 44 0.45 26.29 7.34
C ASP A 44 1.77 25.53 7.56
N ILE A 45 2.87 26.20 7.30
CA ILE A 45 4.21 25.62 7.35
C ILE A 45 4.90 26.01 8.64
N ASN A 46 5.59 25.03 9.22
CA ASN A 46 6.41 25.25 10.39
C ASN A 46 7.76 25.85 9.97
N THR A 47 7.77 27.16 9.71
CA THR A 47 8.96 27.92 9.31
C THR A 47 9.99 28.03 10.43
N GLY A 48 9.60 27.77 11.68
CA GLY A 48 10.53 27.65 12.82
C GLY A 48 11.46 26.44 12.73
N VAL A 49 10.99 25.35 12.11
CA VAL A 49 11.77 24.10 11.92
C VAL A 49 12.27 23.94 10.49
N PHE A 50 11.47 24.34 9.50
CA PHE A 50 11.75 24.19 8.08
C PHE A 50 12.12 25.54 7.45
N TYR A 51 13.40 25.90 7.50
CA TYR A 51 13.94 27.10 6.84
C TYR A 51 13.87 27.01 5.31
N GLU A 52 13.89 25.80 4.75
CA GLU A 52 13.74 25.53 3.33
C GLU A 52 12.76 24.37 3.12
N GLN A 53 11.84 24.53 2.17
CA GLN A 53 10.85 23.49 1.82
C GLN A 53 11.42 22.60 0.72
N LYS A 54 12.08 21.49 1.09
CA LYS A 54 12.61 20.50 0.14
C LYS A 54 11.50 19.86 -0.69
N SER A 55 10.25 19.84 -0.20
CA SER A 55 9.10 19.46 -1.01
C SER A 55 8.94 20.33 -2.26
N LYS A 56 9.42 21.58 -2.27
CA LYS A 56 9.39 22.48 -3.42
C LYS A 56 10.75 22.60 -4.11
N SER A 57 11.82 22.80 -3.35
CA SER A 57 13.14 23.17 -3.89
C SER A 57 14.01 22.02 -4.38
N ALA A 58 13.73 20.77 -3.95
CA ALA A 58 14.56 19.63 -4.37
C ALA A 58 14.56 19.45 -5.89
N SER A 59 15.68 18.97 -6.46
CA SER A 59 15.80 18.76 -7.90
C SER A 59 14.79 17.72 -8.40
N THR A 60 14.38 17.82 -9.66
CA THR A 60 13.47 16.85 -10.29
C THR A 60 14.12 15.46 -10.45
N SER A 61 15.43 15.40 -10.67
CA SER A 61 16.17 14.14 -10.74
C SER A 61 16.06 13.35 -9.43
N PHE A 62 16.16 14.04 -8.29
CA PHE A 62 16.04 13.43 -6.97
C PHE A 62 14.57 13.26 -6.56
N ALA A 63 13.80 14.35 -6.47
CA ALA A 63 12.47 14.31 -5.88
C ALA A 63 11.35 13.92 -6.86
N GLY A 64 11.63 13.82 -8.17
CA GLY A 64 10.61 13.60 -9.19
C GLY A 64 9.85 14.87 -9.54
N ALA A 65 8.64 14.69 -10.09
CA ALA A 65 7.78 15.78 -10.54
C ALA A 65 7.62 16.88 -9.47
N PRO A 66 7.39 18.14 -9.88
CA PRO A 66 7.11 19.24 -8.96
C PRO A 66 5.94 18.93 -8.01
N LEU A 67 5.87 19.64 -6.87
CA LEU A 67 4.86 19.40 -5.85
C LEU A 67 3.42 19.55 -6.39
N GLU A 68 3.16 20.59 -7.17
CA GLU A 68 1.84 20.88 -7.75
C GLU A 68 1.34 19.74 -8.65
N GLU A 69 2.21 19.24 -9.54
CA GLU A 69 1.91 18.07 -10.37
C GLU A 69 1.72 16.81 -9.52
N SER A 70 2.57 16.62 -8.50
CA SER A 70 2.50 15.47 -7.59
C SER A 70 1.19 15.42 -6.81
N ILE A 71 0.63 16.57 -6.42
CA ILE A 71 -0.69 16.66 -5.78
C ILE A 71 -1.78 16.24 -6.76
N ASN A 72 -1.69 16.63 -8.03
CA ASN A 72 -2.65 16.25 -9.06
C ASN A 72 -2.63 14.75 -9.36
N TYR A 73 -1.46 14.09 -9.28
CA TYR A 73 -1.33 12.65 -9.50
C TYR A 73 -2.06 11.78 -8.47
N LEU A 74 -2.34 12.28 -7.26
CA LEU A 74 -3.05 11.53 -6.21
C LEU A 74 -4.44 11.03 -6.64
N ILE A 75 -5.17 11.83 -7.42
CA ILE A 75 -6.50 11.46 -7.96
C ILE A 75 -6.46 11.33 -9.49
N GLY A 76 -5.74 12.21 -10.19
CA GLY A 76 -5.66 12.20 -11.66
C GLY A 76 -4.93 10.98 -12.23
N GLY A 77 -4.21 10.25 -11.37
CA GLY A 77 -3.34 9.15 -11.74
C GLY A 77 -2.01 9.64 -12.32
N TYR A 78 -1.03 8.75 -12.33
CA TYR A 78 0.32 8.99 -12.83
C TYR A 78 0.58 8.07 -14.01
N SER A 79 0.97 8.65 -15.14
CA SER A 79 1.11 7.92 -16.41
C SER A 79 2.52 7.42 -16.68
N GLU A 80 3.54 8.06 -16.10
CA GLU A 80 4.93 7.73 -16.36
C GLU A 80 5.23 6.28 -15.97
N ASN A 81 5.68 5.48 -16.94
CA ASN A 81 5.96 4.04 -16.81
C ASN A 81 4.79 3.17 -16.32
N TYR A 82 3.55 3.69 -16.33
CA TYR A 82 2.38 2.96 -15.88
C TYR A 82 2.06 1.73 -16.76
N ASP A 83 2.30 1.82 -18.07
CA ASP A 83 2.10 0.68 -18.98
C ASP A 83 3.10 -0.45 -18.72
N GLN A 84 4.36 -0.09 -18.45
CA GLN A 84 5.39 -1.06 -18.04
C GLN A 84 4.99 -1.74 -16.73
N PHE A 85 4.52 -0.96 -15.76
CA PHE A 85 4.01 -1.46 -14.49
C PHE A 85 2.86 -2.46 -14.69
N LEU A 86 1.86 -2.13 -15.52
CA LEU A 86 0.74 -3.03 -15.81
C LEU A 86 1.18 -4.30 -16.54
N LYS A 87 2.14 -4.20 -17.47
CA LYS A 87 2.68 -5.37 -18.19
C LYS A 87 3.32 -6.36 -17.22
N LEU A 88 4.22 -5.88 -16.36
CA LEU A 88 4.90 -6.71 -15.36
C LEU A 88 3.93 -7.28 -14.32
N ALA A 89 2.95 -6.48 -13.86
CA ALA A 89 1.93 -6.96 -12.94
C ALA A 89 1.11 -8.12 -13.52
N ARG A 90 0.73 -8.04 -14.80
CA ARG A 90 0.03 -9.14 -15.49
C ARG A 90 0.89 -10.39 -15.61
N GLN A 91 2.20 -10.25 -15.84
CA GLN A 91 3.12 -11.39 -15.93
C GLN A 91 3.18 -12.16 -14.60
N LEU A 92 3.29 -11.47 -13.46
CA LEU A 92 3.20 -12.14 -12.15
C LEU A 92 1.83 -12.74 -11.89
N GLU A 93 0.75 -12.07 -12.32
CA GLU A 93 -0.60 -12.55 -12.06
C GLU A 93 -0.93 -13.84 -12.83
N GLN A 94 -0.34 -14.05 -14.01
CA GLN A 94 -0.55 -15.23 -14.85
C GLN A 94 -0.13 -16.54 -14.17
N VAL A 95 0.88 -16.51 -13.31
CA VAL A 95 1.36 -17.70 -12.61
C VAL A 95 0.66 -17.93 -11.26
N ASN A 96 -0.22 -17.02 -10.83
CA ASN A 96 -0.94 -17.15 -9.57
C ASN A 96 -1.88 -18.36 -9.59
N LYS A 97 -1.82 -19.17 -8.52
CA LYS A 97 -2.67 -20.34 -8.35
C LYS A 97 -3.80 -20.08 -7.36
N LYS A 98 -4.98 -20.58 -7.70
CA LYS A 98 -6.16 -20.56 -6.83
C LYS A 98 -6.31 -21.89 -6.11
N ASN A 99 -6.29 -21.86 -4.78
CA ASN A 99 -6.58 -23.02 -3.93
C ASN A 99 -7.83 -22.84 -3.06
N ALA A 100 -8.53 -21.70 -3.15
CA ALA A 100 -9.73 -21.50 -2.37
C ALA A 100 -10.93 -22.27 -2.92
N ARG A 101 -11.60 -23.00 -2.03
CA ARG A 101 -13.00 -23.41 -2.22
C ARG A 101 -13.82 -22.13 -2.22
N VAL A 102 -14.46 -21.80 -3.33
CA VAL A 102 -15.36 -20.64 -3.47
C VAL A 102 -16.79 -21.15 -3.59
N ARG A 103 -17.78 -20.35 -3.16
CA ARG A 103 -19.20 -20.69 -3.34
C ARG A 103 -19.45 -21.02 -4.79
N LYS A 104 -19.85 -22.26 -5.04
CA LYS A 104 -20.30 -22.74 -6.34
C LYS A 104 -21.74 -23.16 -6.22
N THR A 105 -22.52 -22.74 -7.21
CA THR A 105 -23.85 -23.27 -7.43
C THR A 105 -23.67 -24.54 -8.26
N THR A 106 -24.05 -25.68 -7.70
CA THR A 106 -24.01 -26.98 -8.40
C THR A 106 -25.42 -27.50 -8.62
N THR A 107 -25.60 -28.37 -9.62
CA THR A 107 -26.87 -29.07 -9.83
C THR A 107 -26.93 -30.32 -8.97
N SER A 108 -28.09 -30.57 -8.39
CA SER A 108 -28.35 -31.60 -7.39
C SER A 108 -29.80 -32.08 -7.52
N PHE A 109 -30.13 -33.20 -6.89
CA PHE A 109 -31.51 -33.69 -6.75
C PHE A 109 -32.32 -32.83 -5.76
N VAL A 110 -31.63 -32.29 -4.75
CA VAL A 110 -32.19 -31.42 -3.72
C VAL A 110 -31.34 -30.15 -3.62
N GLY A 111 -32.01 -29.01 -3.53
CA GLY A 111 -31.39 -27.70 -3.55
C GLY A 111 -32.37 -26.60 -3.16
N GLN A 112 -31.89 -25.36 -3.16
CA GLN A 112 -32.70 -24.21 -2.71
C GLN A 112 -33.61 -23.67 -3.81
N ARG A 113 -33.24 -23.86 -5.08
CA ARG A 113 -33.95 -23.29 -6.24
C ARG A 113 -34.00 -24.30 -7.38
N PRO A 114 -35.12 -24.47 -8.09
CA PRO A 114 -35.17 -25.35 -9.26
C PRO A 114 -34.35 -24.78 -10.42
N ASN A 115 -33.67 -25.66 -11.14
CA ASN A 115 -33.10 -25.41 -12.46
C ASN A 115 -34.17 -25.81 -13.50
N VAL A 116 -35.03 -24.86 -13.85
CA VAL A 116 -36.23 -25.08 -14.68
C VAL A 116 -35.89 -25.75 -16.04
N PRO A 117 -34.87 -25.31 -16.80
CA PRO A 117 -34.48 -26.00 -18.02
C PRO A 117 -34.10 -27.48 -17.80
N ALA A 118 -33.34 -27.78 -16.75
CA ALA A 118 -32.93 -29.16 -16.45
C ALA A 118 -34.12 -30.03 -16.02
N TYR A 119 -35.08 -29.44 -15.29
CA TYR A 119 -36.33 -30.12 -14.92
C TYR A 119 -37.15 -30.51 -16.16
N ILE A 120 -37.38 -29.56 -17.08
CA ILE A 120 -38.14 -29.79 -18.32
C ILE A 120 -37.45 -30.85 -19.19
N ALA A 121 -36.12 -30.85 -19.24
CA ALA A 121 -35.33 -31.85 -19.96
C ALA A 121 -35.31 -33.24 -19.30
N GLY A 122 -36.01 -33.44 -18.18
CA GLY A 122 -36.03 -34.71 -17.45
C GLY A 122 -34.70 -35.05 -16.76
N ALA A 123 -33.81 -34.08 -16.58
CA ALA A 123 -32.52 -34.32 -15.96
C ALA A 123 -32.69 -34.61 -14.45
N PRO A 124 -32.08 -35.67 -13.90
CA PRO A 124 -32.26 -36.04 -12.49
C PRO A 124 -31.73 -34.98 -11.50
N LYS A 125 -30.68 -34.22 -11.89
CA LYS A 125 -30.10 -33.12 -11.10
C LYS A 125 -30.72 -31.78 -11.52
N ASN A 126 -31.97 -31.56 -11.15
CA ASN A 126 -32.76 -30.41 -11.57
C ASN A 126 -32.90 -29.30 -10.50
N MET A 127 -32.15 -29.37 -9.39
CA MET A 127 -32.13 -28.34 -8.36
C MET A 127 -30.75 -27.68 -8.25
N TYR A 128 -30.71 -26.36 -8.14
CA TYR A 128 -29.51 -25.62 -7.75
C TYR A 128 -29.27 -25.73 -6.25
N ARG A 129 -28.09 -26.22 -5.89
CA ARG A 129 -27.57 -26.26 -4.52
C ARG A 129 -26.37 -25.35 -4.42
N LEU A 130 -26.40 -24.41 -3.47
CA LEU A 130 -25.20 -23.69 -3.07
C LEU A 130 -24.37 -24.58 -2.15
N GLU A 131 -23.14 -24.89 -2.58
CA GLU A 131 -22.16 -25.51 -1.68
C GLU A 131 -21.77 -24.51 -0.59
N ARG A 132 -21.76 -24.97 0.67
CA ARG A 132 -21.24 -24.16 1.77
C ARG A 132 -19.75 -23.93 1.54
N THR A 133 -19.35 -22.69 1.70
CA THR A 133 -17.95 -22.26 1.59
C THR A 133 -17.59 -21.49 2.83
N GLU A 134 -16.30 -21.55 3.18
CA GLU A 134 -15.74 -20.72 4.23
C GLU A 134 -16.02 -19.23 3.97
N GLU A 135 -16.35 -18.53 5.05
CA GLU A 135 -16.48 -17.08 5.03
C GLU A 135 -15.13 -16.44 4.69
N LYS A 136 -15.17 -15.29 4.01
CA LYS A 136 -13.94 -14.59 3.64
C LYS A 136 -13.23 -14.10 4.90
N LYS A 137 -11.96 -14.46 5.05
CA LYS A 137 -11.12 -13.99 6.15
C LYS A 137 -10.57 -12.61 5.80
N LEU A 138 -10.50 -11.71 6.78
CA LEU A 138 -9.88 -10.40 6.62
C LEU A 138 -8.36 -10.52 6.77
N LYS A 139 -7.62 -9.94 5.83
CA LYS A 139 -6.18 -9.72 5.94
C LYS A 139 -5.87 -8.23 5.77
N ARG A 140 -5.15 -7.68 6.75
CA ARG A 140 -4.64 -6.32 6.68
C ARG A 140 -3.20 -6.34 6.18
N ILE A 141 -2.90 -5.44 5.27
CA ILE A 141 -1.58 -5.24 4.68
C ILE A 141 -1.15 -3.80 4.98
N TRP A 142 0.02 -3.68 5.59
CA TRP A 142 0.70 -2.43 5.88
C TRP A 142 1.93 -2.33 5.01
N MET A 143 1.98 -1.36 4.10
CA MET A 143 3.14 -1.12 3.24
C MET A 143 3.84 0.18 3.62
N LYS A 144 5.10 0.05 4.02
CA LYS A 144 5.99 1.16 4.35
C LYS A 144 6.39 1.88 3.07
N VAL A 145 6.16 3.19 3.00
CA VAL A 145 6.55 3.99 1.83
C VAL A 145 7.93 4.62 1.98
N THR A 146 8.49 4.65 3.18
CA THR A 146 9.86 5.16 3.41
C THR A 146 10.91 4.17 2.95
N TYR A 147 11.98 4.72 2.37
CA TYR A 147 13.14 4.00 1.86
C TYR A 147 14.36 4.92 1.85
N GLU A 148 15.54 4.32 1.79
CA GLU A 148 16.83 4.99 1.76
C GLU A 148 17.00 5.82 0.49
N SER A 149 17.78 6.91 0.55
CA SER A 149 18.01 7.81 -0.59
C SER A 149 18.66 7.10 -1.79
N SER A 150 19.41 6.04 -1.54
CA SER A 150 20.07 5.19 -2.54
C SER A 150 19.16 4.18 -3.24
N THR A 151 17.89 4.06 -2.82
CA THR A 151 16.94 3.11 -3.42
C THR A 151 16.59 3.53 -4.85
N THR A 152 16.68 2.59 -5.80
CA THR A 152 16.43 2.86 -7.22
C THR A 152 14.93 2.86 -7.56
N GLU A 153 14.58 3.43 -8.70
CA GLU A 153 13.19 3.46 -9.19
C GLU A 153 12.68 2.05 -9.52
N GLU A 154 13.56 1.17 -10.02
CA GLU A 154 13.24 -0.22 -10.33
C GLU A 154 12.91 -1.00 -9.06
N GLN A 155 13.67 -0.81 -7.98
CA GLN A 155 13.39 -1.42 -6.68
C GLN A 155 12.03 -1.01 -6.14
N ILE A 156 11.72 0.30 -6.21
CA ILE A 156 10.44 0.86 -5.77
C ILE A 156 9.29 0.30 -6.63
N ARG A 157 9.46 0.26 -7.95
CA ARG A 157 8.48 -0.27 -8.91
C ARG A 157 8.21 -1.75 -8.68
N ASN A 158 9.26 -2.58 -8.59
CA ASN A 158 9.12 -4.02 -8.39
C ASN A 158 8.38 -4.31 -7.08
N ARG A 159 8.73 -3.63 -5.98
CA ARG A 159 8.01 -3.74 -4.71
C ARG A 159 6.52 -3.42 -4.85
N GLY A 160 6.18 -2.35 -5.59
CA GLY A 160 4.79 -1.99 -5.84
C GLY A 160 4.04 -3.05 -6.67
N ILE A 161 4.66 -3.59 -7.71
CA ILE A 161 4.10 -4.64 -8.56
C ILE A 161 3.83 -5.91 -7.72
N ILE A 162 4.80 -6.36 -6.94
CA ILE A 162 4.70 -7.56 -6.13
C ILE A 162 3.63 -7.40 -5.04
N ALA A 163 3.54 -6.21 -4.42
CA ALA A 163 2.48 -5.90 -3.46
C ALA A 163 1.08 -5.97 -4.09
N LEU A 164 0.89 -5.45 -5.31
CA LEU A 164 -0.38 -5.62 -6.04
C LEU A 164 -0.66 -7.09 -6.33
N ASN A 165 0.35 -7.84 -6.77
CA ASN A 165 0.18 -9.26 -7.06
C ASN A 165 -0.20 -10.07 -5.81
N LEU A 166 0.40 -9.75 -4.65
CA LEU A 166 0.03 -10.34 -3.37
C LEU A 166 -1.44 -10.08 -3.03
N ILE A 167 -1.93 -8.86 -3.27
CA ILE A 167 -3.36 -8.52 -3.05
C ILE A 167 -4.23 -9.39 -3.97
N SER A 168 -3.93 -9.47 -5.26
CA SER A 168 -4.64 -10.35 -6.21
C SER A 168 -4.63 -11.81 -5.73
N LEU A 169 -3.47 -12.33 -5.33
CA LEU A 169 -3.29 -13.69 -4.87
C LEU A 169 -4.12 -14.00 -3.62
N LEU A 170 -4.17 -13.08 -2.66
CA LEU A 170 -5.01 -13.19 -1.46
C LEU A 170 -6.50 -13.19 -1.82
N GLU A 171 -6.94 -12.28 -2.69
CA GLU A 171 -8.35 -12.19 -3.10
C GLU A 171 -8.81 -13.42 -3.90
N MET A 172 -7.94 -13.94 -4.78
CA MET A 172 -8.15 -15.22 -5.48
C MET A 172 -8.32 -16.39 -4.51
N ASN A 173 -7.62 -16.33 -3.37
CA ASN A 173 -7.67 -17.31 -2.30
C ASN A 173 -8.71 -16.98 -1.19
N ASN A 174 -9.77 -16.25 -1.56
CA ASN A 174 -10.95 -15.99 -0.72
C ASN A 174 -10.68 -15.16 0.55
N TYR A 175 -9.65 -14.31 0.54
CA TYR A 175 -9.46 -13.28 1.54
C TYR A 175 -10.13 -11.95 1.14
N MET A 176 -10.55 -11.17 2.13
CA MET A 176 -10.79 -9.73 1.97
C MET A 176 -9.52 -8.99 2.40
N VAL A 177 -9.13 -7.96 1.66
CA VAL A 177 -7.91 -7.21 1.94
C VAL A 177 -8.23 -5.77 2.38
N ASP A 178 -7.66 -5.35 3.51
CA ASP A 178 -7.53 -3.96 3.96
C ASP A 178 -6.09 -3.51 3.69
N PHE A 179 -5.89 -2.63 2.71
CA PHE A 179 -4.55 -2.23 2.26
C PHE A 179 -4.27 -0.77 2.61
N ARG A 180 -3.18 -0.56 3.34
CA ARG A 180 -2.77 0.74 3.88
C ARG A 180 -1.30 1.00 3.57
N LEU A 181 -1.03 2.23 3.14
CA LEU A 181 0.32 2.77 3.10
C LEU A 181 0.61 3.48 4.40
N PHE A 182 1.88 3.48 4.80
CA PHE A 182 2.30 4.29 5.93
C PHE A 182 3.74 4.77 5.81
N GLU A 183 4.01 5.91 6.45
CA GLU A 183 5.34 6.38 6.78
C GLU A 183 5.48 6.40 8.31
N VAL A 184 6.63 5.92 8.79
CA VAL A 184 7.07 6.17 10.15
C VAL A 184 8.55 6.55 10.12
N CYS A 185 8.90 7.62 10.82
CA CYS A 185 10.27 8.11 10.97
C CYS A 185 10.39 8.91 12.27
N SER A 186 11.63 9.12 12.73
CA SER A 186 11.90 9.86 13.95
C SER A 186 13.05 10.86 13.80
N VAL A 187 13.01 11.90 14.61
CA VAL A 187 14.10 12.85 14.86
C VAL A 187 14.11 13.13 16.35
N ASP A 188 15.25 12.94 17.01
CA ASP A 188 15.41 13.14 18.46
C ASP A 188 14.29 12.44 19.27
N SER A 189 13.52 13.21 20.04
CA SER A 189 12.38 12.76 20.85
C SER A 189 11.03 12.86 20.14
N GLU A 190 11.01 13.01 18.82
CA GLU A 190 9.79 13.15 18.03
C GLU A 190 9.64 12.02 17.00
N VAL A 191 8.43 11.50 16.87
CA VAL A 191 8.05 10.49 15.88
C VAL A 191 6.95 11.05 14.99
N PHE A 192 7.13 10.91 13.69
CA PHE A 192 6.08 11.16 12.71
C PHE A 192 5.53 9.82 12.21
N ARG A 193 4.21 9.70 12.25
CA ARG A 193 3.44 8.59 11.69
C ARG A 193 2.42 9.16 10.73
N CYS A 194 2.39 8.65 9.50
CA CYS A 194 1.35 8.97 8.53
C CYS A 194 0.77 7.68 7.97
N GLU A 195 -0.55 7.54 7.97
CA GLU A 195 -1.28 6.37 7.49
C GLU A 195 -2.26 6.80 6.40
N ILE A 196 -2.28 6.07 5.29
CA ILE A 196 -3.11 6.36 4.12
C ILE A 196 -3.80 5.07 3.66
N GLY A 197 -5.12 5.04 3.71
CA GLY A 197 -5.92 3.93 3.18
C GLY A 197 -5.92 3.88 1.64
N LEU A 198 -5.63 2.72 1.06
CA LEU A 198 -5.73 2.50 -0.39
C LEU A 198 -6.89 1.59 -0.80
N LYS A 199 -7.25 0.62 0.04
CA LYS A 199 -8.35 -0.32 -0.25
C LYS A 199 -9.00 -0.76 1.05
N ARG A 200 -10.33 -0.64 1.11
CA ARG A 200 -11.14 -1.21 2.21
C ARG A 200 -11.54 -2.66 1.91
N PRO A 201 -11.84 -3.48 2.94
CA PRO A 201 -12.36 -4.84 2.74
C PRO A 201 -13.58 -4.87 1.81
N GLY A 202 -13.52 -5.71 0.79
CA GLY A 202 -14.61 -5.87 -0.20
C GLY A 202 -14.64 -4.82 -1.31
N GLN A 203 -13.83 -3.77 -1.24
CA GLN A 203 -13.68 -2.78 -2.32
C GLN A 203 -12.80 -3.35 -3.44
N ARG A 204 -13.11 -3.06 -4.71
CA ARG A 204 -12.19 -3.37 -5.81
C ARG A 204 -10.93 -2.51 -5.73
N LEU A 205 -9.76 -3.11 -5.95
CA LEU A 205 -8.51 -2.37 -6.05
C LEU A 205 -8.43 -1.68 -7.43
N PHE A 206 -8.04 -0.41 -7.46
CA PHE A 206 -7.83 0.34 -8.70
C PHE A 206 -6.32 0.58 -8.88
N PRO A 207 -5.62 -0.20 -9.73
CA PRO A 207 -4.15 -0.11 -9.87
C PRO A 207 -3.67 1.30 -10.20
N ARG A 208 -4.43 2.05 -11.00
CA ARG A 208 -4.08 3.44 -11.38
C ARG A 208 -3.97 4.40 -10.19
N LEU A 209 -4.83 4.24 -9.18
CA LEU A 209 -4.80 5.07 -7.97
C LEU A 209 -3.73 4.60 -6.97
N CYS A 210 -3.29 3.34 -7.09
CA CYS A 210 -2.28 2.77 -6.21
C CYS A 210 -0.86 3.03 -6.73
N TYR A 211 -0.69 3.14 -8.04
CA TYR A 211 0.60 3.23 -8.69
C TYR A 211 1.44 4.42 -8.18
N PHE A 212 0.89 5.63 -8.19
CA PHE A 212 1.65 6.80 -7.75
C PHE A 212 2.07 6.73 -6.27
N PRO A 213 1.17 6.47 -5.31
CA PRO A 213 1.54 6.33 -3.90
C PRO A 213 2.54 5.19 -3.60
N MET A 214 2.52 4.11 -4.37
CA MET A 214 3.38 2.94 -4.15
C MET A 214 4.74 3.06 -4.85
N CYS A 215 4.76 3.65 -6.05
CA CYS A 215 5.89 3.59 -6.96
C CYS A 215 6.57 4.95 -7.22
N GLY A 216 5.85 6.06 -7.02
CA GLY A 216 6.35 7.39 -7.37
C GLY A 216 7.32 7.94 -6.33
N LYS A 217 8.56 8.27 -6.72
CA LYS A 217 9.51 8.95 -5.83
C LYS A 217 8.99 10.30 -5.31
N ALA A 218 8.21 10.99 -6.13
CA ALA A 218 7.59 12.26 -5.78
C ALA A 218 6.51 12.13 -4.71
N PHE A 219 5.88 10.97 -4.56
CA PHE A 219 4.95 10.76 -3.45
C PHE A 219 5.66 10.91 -2.10
N VAL A 220 6.80 10.25 -1.91
CA VAL A 220 7.55 10.36 -0.65
C VAL A 220 8.23 11.73 -0.55
N ARG A 221 8.97 12.12 -1.59
CA ARG A 221 9.87 13.29 -1.55
C ARG A 221 9.16 14.64 -1.71
N ARG A 222 7.94 14.67 -2.25
CA ARG A 222 7.12 15.88 -2.40
C ARG A 222 5.91 15.85 -1.48
N VAL A 223 5.04 14.87 -1.67
CA VAL A 223 3.72 14.82 -1.00
C VAL A 223 3.91 14.62 0.50
N LEU A 224 4.62 13.58 0.93
CA LEU A 224 4.82 13.33 2.37
C LEU A 224 5.75 14.34 3.02
N CYS A 225 6.79 14.81 2.31
CA CYS A 225 7.61 15.93 2.79
C CYS A 225 6.79 17.20 3.03
N ARG A 226 5.85 17.54 2.13
CA ARG A 226 4.95 18.69 2.33
C ARG A 226 4.06 18.52 3.55
N ILE A 227 3.57 17.30 3.81
CA ILE A 227 2.82 17.00 5.04
C ILE A 227 3.72 17.22 6.26
N LYS A 228 4.96 16.68 6.25
CA LYS A 228 5.92 16.87 7.36
C LYS A 228 6.28 18.33 7.61
N GLU A 229 6.47 19.12 6.56
CA GLU A 229 6.73 20.57 6.66
C GLU A 229 5.60 21.34 7.35
N SER A 230 4.38 20.81 7.27
CA SER A 230 3.22 21.38 7.93
C SER A 230 3.05 20.94 9.39
N MET A 231 3.85 19.98 9.87
CA MET A 231 3.70 19.47 11.23
C MET A 231 4.26 20.43 12.28
N PRO A 232 3.61 20.55 13.46
CA PRO A 232 4.08 21.38 14.57
C PRO A 232 5.20 20.69 15.36
N PHE A 233 6.22 20.21 14.65
CA PHE A 233 7.45 19.67 15.22
C PHE A 233 8.19 20.73 16.04
N LYS A 234 8.96 20.28 17.03
CA LYS A 234 9.79 21.12 17.89
C LYS A 234 11.28 20.81 17.74
N CYS A 235 11.63 19.67 17.13
CA CYS A 235 13.01 19.21 16.95
C CYS A 235 13.56 19.48 15.52
N GLY A 236 14.80 19.06 15.24
CA GLY A 236 15.59 19.38 14.05
C GLY A 236 15.15 18.72 12.73
N TRP A 237 13.85 18.62 12.44
CA TRP A 237 13.32 17.92 11.25
C TRP A 237 13.74 18.55 9.92
N GLY A 238 14.04 19.85 9.89
CA GLY A 238 14.41 20.58 8.68
C GLY A 238 15.68 20.09 7.98
N LEU A 239 16.52 19.28 8.65
CA LEU A 239 17.78 18.79 8.08
C LEU A 239 17.63 17.50 7.26
N SER A 240 16.83 16.54 7.72
CA SER A 240 16.78 15.19 7.16
C SER A 240 15.39 14.65 6.88
N TYR A 241 14.33 15.33 7.35
CA TYR A 241 12.94 14.86 7.26
C TYR A 241 12.70 13.50 7.95
N GLY A 242 13.59 13.11 8.87
CA GLY A 242 13.48 11.89 9.67
C GLY A 242 14.44 10.77 9.26
N VAL A 243 14.69 9.86 10.20
CA VAL A 243 15.45 8.63 9.99
C VAL A 243 14.49 7.44 9.81
N VAL A 244 14.81 6.55 8.87
CA VAL A 244 14.05 5.32 8.64
C VAL A 244 14.24 4.36 9.83
N LEU A 245 13.12 3.84 10.34
CA LEU A 245 13.12 2.87 11.44
C LEU A 245 13.12 1.44 10.91
N ASN A 246 13.74 0.52 11.64
CA ASN A 246 13.67 -0.92 11.33
C ASN A 246 12.25 -1.47 11.57
N GLU A 247 11.99 -2.69 11.09
CA GLU A 247 10.68 -3.36 11.22
C GLU A 247 10.21 -3.49 12.68
N GLN A 248 11.09 -3.86 13.61
CA GLN A 248 10.71 -4.09 15.01
C GLN A 248 10.15 -2.82 15.66
N TYR A 249 10.87 -1.69 15.56
CA TYR A 249 10.40 -0.41 16.07
C TYR A 249 9.19 0.11 15.28
N THR A 250 9.16 -0.12 13.97
CA THR A 250 8.02 0.26 13.13
C THR A 250 6.74 -0.42 13.59
N ARG A 251 6.77 -1.75 13.81
CA ARG A 251 5.60 -2.50 14.27
C ARG A 251 5.11 -2.01 15.63
N MET A 252 6.04 -1.72 16.54
CA MET A 252 5.73 -1.19 17.86
C MET A 252 5.05 0.20 17.79
N LEU A 253 5.57 1.13 16.99
CA LEU A 253 5.03 2.50 16.88
C LEU A 253 3.73 2.58 16.07
N MET A 254 3.55 1.65 15.12
CA MET A 254 2.37 1.57 14.27
C MET A 254 1.26 0.69 14.87
N ASP A 255 1.52 0.00 15.98
CA ASP A 255 0.65 -1.04 16.55
C ASP A 255 0.28 -2.13 15.54
N ILE A 256 1.23 -2.52 14.67
CA ILE A 256 1.04 -3.55 13.65
C ILE A 256 1.10 -4.93 14.31
N LYS A 257 0.02 -5.70 14.19
CA LYS A 257 -0.10 -7.04 14.76
C LYS A 257 0.72 -8.05 13.97
N ASP A 258 1.19 -9.11 14.63
CA ASP A 258 1.89 -10.23 13.97
C ASP A 258 1.00 -10.98 12.96
N SER A 259 -0.32 -10.88 13.12
CA SER A 259 -1.30 -11.45 12.19
C SER A 259 -1.43 -10.69 10.86
N ASP A 260 -0.99 -9.43 10.85
CA ASP A 260 -1.06 -8.52 9.71
C ASP A 260 0.19 -8.69 8.83
N ILE A 261 0.02 -8.45 7.53
CA ILE A 261 1.12 -8.51 6.58
C ILE A 261 1.84 -7.16 6.62
N TYR A 262 3.15 -7.21 6.81
CA TYR A 262 4.04 -6.06 6.74
C TYR A 262 4.86 -6.12 5.46
N ILE A 263 4.89 -5.01 4.72
CA ILE A 263 5.74 -4.83 3.54
C ILE A 263 6.70 -3.68 3.85
N GLY A 264 7.99 -3.99 4.02
CA GLY A 264 9.04 -3.03 4.34
C GLY A 264 9.56 -2.22 3.15
N SER A 265 10.67 -1.50 3.36
CA SER A 265 11.47 -0.91 2.28
C SER A 265 11.98 -1.97 1.30
N PRO A 266 12.40 -1.62 0.07
CA PRO A 266 12.97 -2.60 -0.84
C PRO A 266 14.16 -3.37 -0.23
N SER A 267 15.02 -2.69 0.54
CA SER A 267 16.12 -3.31 1.29
C SER A 267 15.64 -4.34 2.32
N GLU A 268 14.62 -4.01 3.12
CA GLU A 268 14.01 -4.90 4.12
C GLU A 268 13.36 -6.15 3.48
N MET A 269 12.91 -6.03 2.22
CA MET A 269 12.26 -7.09 1.45
C MET A 269 13.20 -7.83 0.49
N ASN A 270 14.50 -7.55 0.51
CA ASN A 270 15.49 -8.11 -0.41
C ASN A 270 15.18 -7.88 -1.91
N ILE A 271 14.56 -6.76 -2.26
CA ILE A 271 14.23 -6.38 -3.64
C ILE A 271 15.40 -5.61 -4.24
N ARG A 272 15.96 -6.14 -5.34
CA ARG A 272 17.11 -5.56 -6.06
C ARG A 272 16.71 -4.71 -7.25
N GLY A 273 15.52 -4.94 -7.81
CA GLY A 273 15.02 -4.18 -8.96
C GLY A 273 15.50 -4.73 -10.32
N GLU A 274 16.29 -5.80 -10.33
CA GLU A 274 16.89 -6.38 -11.54
C GLU A 274 15.94 -7.37 -12.22
N ASN A 275 15.42 -8.34 -11.45
CA ASN A 275 14.51 -9.38 -11.93
C ASN A 275 13.26 -9.43 -11.06
N ILE A 276 12.10 -9.22 -11.68
CA ILE A 276 10.81 -9.17 -10.97
C ILE A 276 10.42 -10.53 -10.34
N TYR A 277 10.87 -11.64 -10.92
CA TYR A 277 10.57 -12.99 -10.44
C TYR A 277 11.40 -13.33 -9.20
N GLU A 278 12.71 -13.08 -9.26
CA GLU A 278 13.60 -13.24 -8.11
C GLU A 278 13.19 -12.32 -6.94
N ASP A 279 12.86 -11.06 -7.26
CA ASP A 279 12.35 -10.10 -6.27
C ASP A 279 11.03 -10.59 -5.66
N ALA A 280 10.14 -11.21 -6.46
CA ALA A 280 8.87 -11.74 -5.98
C ALA A 280 9.04 -12.96 -5.06
N ASP A 281 9.95 -13.87 -5.39
CA ASP A 281 10.29 -15.02 -4.55
C ASP A 281 10.88 -14.57 -3.20
N ALA A 282 11.90 -13.69 -3.23
CA ALA A 282 12.51 -13.15 -2.02
C ALA A 282 11.50 -12.41 -1.12
N PHE A 283 10.61 -11.64 -1.75
CA PHE A 283 9.52 -10.96 -1.05
C PHE A 283 8.52 -11.91 -0.39
N LEU A 284 8.07 -12.95 -1.10
CA LEU A 284 7.10 -13.91 -0.55
C LEU A 284 7.70 -14.78 0.55
N GLU A 285 8.96 -15.18 0.41
CA GLU A 285 9.73 -15.88 1.45
C GLU A 285 9.78 -15.03 2.72
N LYS A 286 10.13 -13.74 2.58
CA LYS A 286 10.20 -12.80 3.70
C LYS A 286 8.87 -12.62 4.42
N ILE A 287 7.75 -12.61 3.69
CA ILE A 287 6.40 -12.47 4.28
C ILE A 287 5.94 -13.75 4.99
N GLY A 288 6.43 -14.92 4.61
CA GLY A 288 6.17 -16.18 5.32
C GLY A 288 4.70 -16.62 5.30
N ILE A 289 4.00 -16.45 4.17
CA ILE A 289 2.58 -16.84 4.02
C ILE A 289 2.36 -18.16 3.26
N GLY A 290 3.44 -18.89 2.92
CA GLY A 290 3.36 -20.12 2.12
C GLY A 290 2.50 -21.23 2.72
N ASP A 291 2.39 -21.29 4.05
CA ASP A 291 1.53 -22.29 4.71
C ASP A 291 0.03 -21.98 4.58
N LYS A 292 -0.33 -20.74 4.20
CA LYS A 292 -1.71 -20.25 4.19
C LYS A 292 -2.31 -20.14 2.79
N ILE A 293 -1.48 -20.02 1.77
CA ILE A 293 -1.87 -19.90 0.37
C ILE A 293 -0.85 -20.62 -0.51
N VAL A 294 -1.30 -21.15 -1.66
CA VAL A 294 -0.39 -21.74 -2.63
C VAL A 294 0.39 -20.61 -3.29
N LEU A 295 1.69 -20.55 -2.99
CA LEU A 295 2.57 -19.61 -3.66
C LEU A 295 2.82 -20.06 -5.10
N PRO A 296 2.82 -19.13 -6.05
CA PRO A 296 3.34 -19.40 -7.39
C PRO A 296 4.85 -19.70 -7.31
N VAL A 297 5.35 -20.44 -8.29
CA VAL A 297 6.79 -20.60 -8.50
C VAL A 297 7.14 -19.65 -9.63
N TYR A 298 7.97 -18.65 -9.36
CA TYR A 298 8.35 -17.65 -10.34
C TYR A 298 9.62 -18.08 -11.07
N THR A 299 9.48 -18.82 -12.17
CA THR A 299 10.59 -19.15 -13.07
C THR A 299 10.65 -18.16 -14.23
N GLU A 300 11.86 -17.81 -14.71
CA GLU A 300 12.05 -16.97 -15.90
C GLU A 300 11.35 -17.52 -17.16
N GLU A 301 11.10 -18.83 -17.21
CA GLU A 301 10.33 -19.52 -18.24
C GLU A 301 8.81 -19.28 -18.06
N GLY A 302 8.38 -18.02 -18.12
CA GLY A 302 6.97 -17.61 -18.18
C GLY A 302 6.33 -17.76 -19.57
N SER A 303 6.91 -18.57 -20.45
CA SER A 303 6.30 -19.02 -21.69
C SER A 303 6.16 -20.53 -21.65
N VAL A 304 5.18 -21.08 -22.36
CA VAL A 304 4.82 -22.51 -22.45
C VAL A 304 3.96 -22.96 -21.24
N PHE A 305 2.64 -23.10 -21.29
CA PHE A 305 1.71 -23.56 -22.34
C PHE A 305 0.31 -22.89 -22.20
N ALA A 306 -0.34 -22.62 -23.35
CA ALA A 306 -1.78 -22.34 -23.43
C ALA A 306 -2.62 -23.61 -23.22
#